data_AF-A0A3D2Z4A0-F1
#
_entry.id   AF-A0A3D2Z4A0-F1
#
_cell.length_a   1.000
_cell.length_b   1.000
_cell.length_c   1.000
_cell.angle_alpha   90.00
_cell.angle_beta   90.00
_cell.angle_gamma   90.00
#
_symmetry.space_group_name_H-M   'P 1'
#
loop_
_entity.id
_entity.type
_entity.pdbx_description
1 polymer ?
#
loop_
_entity_poly.entity_id
_entity_poly.type
_entity_poly.pdbx_seq_one_letter_code
_entity_poly.pdbx_strand_id
1 'polypeptide(L)'
;MAGVFVDQSPGQDVSRQRAEECGFTIYSTIAEALRLGTDALAVDGVLLIGEHGDYPANDKGQKLYPRYEFFSQIVDVFRQDGRSVPVFNDKHLSYSFDKAEQMVAAARELDFPLLAGSSLPVTFRLPPLELSLGCHIEEALMIGVGGSDAMDFHALEAMQCMVERRQGGETGVAAVQLIEGDAVWQAGQQGRWSRRLLEGALARSDSRSGIALSDGRPQNLAHSGELEELVEKPAAYFIDYEDGLQATLLMLNGAVQDSTFAARLGGAEGEVVSLQFLLPGAPNVTYSACLMQKAEEMFVTGRAPYPVERTLLTSGMLERCLESKVDGHRRVATPELRVSYQAPAASHFGGAPTD
;
A
#
# COMPACT_ATOMS: atom_id res chain seq x y z
N MET A 1 7.49 -1.93 28.53
CA MET A 1 6.15 -2.34 29.01
C MET A 1 5.17 -2.00 27.90
N ALA A 2 4.16 -2.84 27.64
CA ALA A 2 3.17 -2.57 26.61
C ALA A 2 1.77 -2.50 27.23
N GLY A 3 0.98 -1.53 26.78
CA GLY A 3 -0.46 -1.48 27.02
C GLY A 3 -1.17 -1.77 25.72
N VAL A 4 -2.13 -2.68 25.74
CA VAL A 4 -2.82 -3.15 24.54
C VAL A 4 -4.32 -2.89 24.68
N PHE A 5 -4.94 -2.39 23.62
CA PHE A 5 -6.39 -2.34 23.47
C PHE A 5 -6.78 -3.28 22.33
N VAL A 6 -7.84 -4.08 22.52
CA VAL A 6 -8.38 -5.00 21.52
C VAL A 6 -9.88 -4.76 21.42
N ASP A 7 -10.33 -4.25 20.27
CA ASP A 7 -11.75 -3.93 20.06
C ASP A 7 -12.62 -5.18 19.98
N GLN A 8 -12.12 -6.23 19.33
CA GLN A 8 -12.87 -7.47 19.07
C GLN A 8 -12.01 -8.70 19.37
N SER A 9 -12.55 -9.63 20.16
CA SER A 9 -11.90 -10.91 20.51
C SER A 9 -12.77 -12.10 20.08
N PRO A 10 -12.80 -12.45 18.78
CA PRO A 10 -13.47 -13.67 18.30
C PRO A 10 -12.79 -14.94 18.84
N GLY A 11 -13.40 -16.12 18.62
CA GLY A 11 -12.93 -17.38 19.24
C GLY A 11 -11.51 -17.84 18.88
N GLN A 12 -10.90 -17.31 17.81
CA GLN A 12 -9.51 -17.59 17.41
C GLN A 12 -8.54 -16.45 17.79
N ASP A 13 -9.00 -15.44 18.53
CA ASP A 13 -8.14 -14.36 19.03
C ASP A 13 -7.05 -14.89 19.96
N VAL A 14 -5.81 -14.45 19.72
CA VAL A 14 -4.63 -14.86 20.50
C VAL A 14 -4.21 -13.82 21.52
N SER A 15 -4.89 -12.66 21.59
CA SER A 15 -4.46 -11.52 22.38
C SER A 15 -4.27 -11.85 23.86
N ARG A 16 -5.21 -12.56 24.48
CA ARG A 16 -5.12 -12.97 25.90
C ARG A 16 -3.97 -13.93 26.17
N GLN A 17 -3.80 -14.93 25.30
CA GLN A 17 -2.68 -15.86 25.41
C GLN A 17 -1.34 -15.12 25.30
N ARG A 18 -1.20 -14.20 24.33
CA ARG A 18 0.00 -13.39 24.17
C ARG A 18 0.24 -12.45 25.34
N ALA A 19 -0.82 -11.91 25.93
CA ALA A 19 -0.73 -11.07 27.13
C ALA A 19 -0.11 -11.85 28.30
N GLU A 20 -0.55 -13.09 28.52
CA GLU A 20 0.00 -13.99 29.54
C GLU A 20 1.45 -14.39 29.24
N GLU A 21 1.75 -14.78 27.99
CA GLU A 21 3.09 -15.21 27.57
C GLU A 21 4.14 -14.08 27.65
N CYS A 22 3.75 -12.86 27.27
CA CYS A 22 4.67 -11.72 27.15
C CYS A 22 4.57 -10.72 28.31
N GLY A 23 3.63 -10.91 29.24
CA GLY A 23 3.49 -10.08 30.44
C GLY A 23 3.01 -8.64 30.17
N PHE A 24 2.10 -8.45 29.21
CA PHE A 24 1.47 -7.15 28.95
C PHE A 24 0.00 -7.13 29.38
N THR A 25 -0.55 -5.94 29.61
CA THR A 25 -1.94 -5.75 30.05
C THR A 25 -2.83 -5.37 28.87
N ILE A 26 -4.01 -6.02 28.77
CA ILE A 26 -5.09 -5.60 27.88
C ILE A 26 -6.04 -4.68 28.66
N TYR A 27 -6.20 -3.46 28.19
CA TYR A 27 -7.04 -2.43 28.79
C TYR A 27 -8.39 -2.31 28.06
N SER A 28 -9.35 -1.68 28.72
CA SER A 28 -10.72 -1.54 28.19
C SER A 28 -10.86 -0.36 27.22
N THR A 29 -9.94 0.60 27.27
CA THR A 29 -9.93 1.77 26.39
C THR A 29 -8.53 2.05 25.86
N ILE A 30 -8.47 2.74 24.71
CA ILE A 30 -7.22 3.25 24.14
C ILE A 30 -6.51 4.20 25.11
N ALA A 31 -7.25 5.06 25.80
CA ALA A 31 -6.69 5.99 26.78
C ALA A 31 -5.99 5.26 27.95
N GLU A 32 -6.63 4.24 28.51
CA GLU A 32 -6.02 3.41 29.55
C GLU A 32 -4.77 2.68 29.07
N ALA A 33 -4.79 2.15 27.83
CA ALA A 33 -3.64 1.49 27.22
C ALA A 33 -2.45 2.44 27.05
N LEU A 34 -2.69 3.67 26.59
CA LEU A 34 -1.65 4.70 26.41
C LEU A 34 -1.09 5.20 27.74
N ARG A 35 -1.90 5.24 28.80
CA ARG A 35 -1.49 5.69 30.13
C ARG A 35 -1.01 4.56 31.05
N LEU A 36 -1.04 3.31 30.58
CA LEU A 36 -0.70 2.11 31.37
C LEU A 36 -1.43 2.05 32.73
N GLY A 37 -2.70 2.45 32.76
CA GLY A 37 -3.51 2.53 33.98
C GLY A 37 -3.17 3.69 34.93
N THR A 38 -2.32 4.64 34.51
CA THR A 38 -2.00 5.86 35.25
C THR A 38 -2.77 7.09 34.71
N ASP A 39 -2.51 8.27 35.27
CA ASP A 39 -3.20 9.52 34.90
C ASP A 39 -2.54 10.28 33.74
N ALA A 40 -1.43 9.79 33.18
CA ALA A 40 -0.69 10.46 32.10
C ALA A 40 -0.07 9.47 31.09
N LEU A 41 0.19 9.94 29.87
CA LEU A 41 0.81 9.18 28.80
C LEU A 41 2.09 8.51 29.28
N ALA A 42 2.12 7.18 29.19
CA ALA A 42 3.16 6.35 29.81
C ALA A 42 3.87 5.42 28.81
N VAL A 43 3.66 5.63 27.51
CA VAL A 43 4.30 4.88 26.41
C VAL A 43 5.19 5.80 25.57
N ASP A 44 6.15 5.22 24.84
CA ASP A 44 7.10 5.95 23.99
C ASP A 44 6.79 5.84 22.49
N GLY A 45 5.77 5.06 22.11
CA GLY A 45 5.31 4.90 20.74
C GLY A 45 3.99 4.13 20.67
N VAL A 46 3.27 4.26 19.57
CA VAL A 46 1.96 3.63 19.37
C VAL A 46 1.94 2.81 18.09
N LEU A 47 1.54 1.55 18.19
CA LEU A 47 1.27 0.67 17.05
C LEU A 47 -0.25 0.55 16.87
N LEU A 48 -0.78 1.19 15.82
CA LEU A 48 -2.19 1.16 15.46
C LEU A 48 -2.43 0.15 14.33
N ILE A 49 -3.12 -0.94 14.67
CA ILE A 49 -3.48 -2.01 13.75
C ILE A 49 -5.01 -2.10 13.65
N GLY A 50 -5.56 -1.77 12.48
CA GLY A 50 -7.00 -1.81 12.21
C GLY A 50 -7.36 -2.80 11.11
N GLU A 51 -7.26 -4.11 11.39
CA GLU A 51 -7.54 -5.18 10.42
C GLU A 51 -8.31 -6.36 11.03
N HIS A 52 -8.79 -7.28 10.18
CA HIS A 52 -9.39 -8.57 10.53
C HIS A 52 -10.65 -8.60 11.43
N GLY A 53 -11.05 -7.48 12.05
CA GLY A 53 -12.31 -7.39 12.80
C GLY A 53 -13.55 -7.39 11.91
N ASP A 54 -14.72 -7.66 12.50
CA ASP A 54 -16.02 -7.55 11.84
C ASP A 54 -16.52 -6.09 11.91
N TYR A 55 -16.51 -5.43 10.75
CA TYR A 55 -16.91 -4.03 10.60
C TYR A 55 -17.78 -3.92 9.36
N PRO A 56 -18.74 -2.98 9.33
CA PRO A 56 -19.59 -2.77 8.17
C PRO A 56 -18.79 -2.42 6.92
N ALA A 57 -19.38 -2.67 5.76
CA ALA A 57 -18.87 -2.16 4.48
C ALA A 57 -19.74 -0.99 4.00
N ASN A 58 -19.15 -0.07 3.23
CA ASN A 58 -19.91 0.96 2.51
C ASN A 58 -20.30 0.51 1.10
N ASP A 59 -21.03 1.38 0.38
CA ASP A 59 -21.50 1.11 -0.99
C ASP A 59 -20.35 0.99 -2.02
N LYS A 60 -19.15 1.47 -1.68
CA LYS A 60 -17.92 1.30 -2.48
C LYS A 60 -17.28 -0.08 -2.28
N GLY A 61 -17.81 -0.91 -1.36
CA GLY A 61 -17.25 -2.20 -0.98
C GLY A 61 -16.09 -2.13 -0.01
N GLN A 62 -15.77 -0.94 0.52
CA GLN A 62 -14.70 -0.75 1.49
C GLN A 62 -15.16 -1.22 2.87
N LYS A 63 -14.29 -1.90 3.59
CA LYS A 63 -14.56 -2.25 4.99
C LYS A 63 -14.19 -1.07 5.89
N LEU A 64 -15.14 -0.65 6.72
CA LEU A 64 -15.03 0.55 7.56
C LEU A 64 -14.19 0.29 8.81
N TYR A 65 -12.93 -0.11 8.61
CA TYR A 65 -11.98 -0.31 9.69
C TYR A 65 -11.75 1.01 10.45
N PRO A 66 -11.78 1.00 11.80
CA PRO A 66 -11.85 2.20 12.62
C PRO A 66 -10.47 2.86 12.84
N ARG A 67 -9.60 2.85 11.83
CA ARG A 67 -8.23 3.39 11.93
C ARG A 67 -8.23 4.86 12.35
N TYR A 68 -9.10 5.66 11.72
CA TYR A 68 -9.27 7.08 12.05
C TYR A 68 -9.86 7.28 13.45
N GLU A 69 -10.85 6.48 13.83
CA GLU A 69 -11.51 6.57 15.13
C GLU A 69 -10.55 6.22 16.27
N PHE A 70 -9.71 5.20 16.08
CA PHE A 70 -8.66 4.84 17.04
C PHE A 70 -7.56 5.90 17.09
N PHE A 71 -7.13 6.38 15.93
CA PHE A 71 -6.15 7.46 15.83
C PHE A 71 -6.63 8.74 16.52
N SER A 72 -7.89 9.11 16.34
CA SER A 72 -8.49 10.29 16.98
C SER A 72 -8.46 10.18 18.50
N GLN A 73 -8.75 9.00 19.06
CA GLN A 73 -8.63 8.76 20.50
C GLN A 73 -7.18 8.85 21.00
N ILE A 74 -6.19 8.41 20.20
CA ILE A 74 -4.76 8.59 20.52
C ILE A 74 -4.40 10.07 20.57
N VAL A 75 -4.81 10.81 19.54
CA VAL A 75 -4.61 12.27 19.44
C VAL A 75 -5.26 13.02 20.59
N ASP A 76 -6.46 12.61 21.02
CA ASP A 76 -7.15 13.21 22.17
C ASP A 76 -6.34 13.05 23.46
N VAL A 77 -5.72 11.89 23.68
CA VAL A 77 -4.81 11.68 24.82
C VAL A 77 -3.57 12.57 24.69
N PHE A 78 -2.98 12.69 23.50
CA PHE A 78 -1.83 13.56 23.28
C PHE A 78 -2.15 15.03 23.61
N ARG A 79 -3.33 15.52 23.21
CA ARG A 79 -3.80 16.88 23.53
C ARG A 79 -4.05 17.07 25.02
N GLN A 80 -4.71 16.10 25.68
CA GLN A 80 -5.01 16.16 27.11
C GLN A 80 -3.74 16.17 27.96
N ASP A 81 -2.76 15.35 27.59
CA ASP A 81 -1.55 15.13 28.40
C ASP A 81 -0.42 16.08 28.01
N GLY A 82 -0.61 16.88 26.94
CA GLY A 82 0.37 17.86 26.45
C GLY A 82 1.66 17.21 25.93
N ARG A 83 1.61 15.94 25.53
CA ARG A 83 2.74 15.15 25.03
C ARG A 83 2.27 14.22 23.92
N SER A 84 3.02 14.18 22.84
CA SER A 84 2.83 13.24 21.74
C SER A 84 4.01 12.26 21.65
N VAL A 85 3.79 11.12 20.99
CA VAL A 85 4.81 10.10 20.71
C VAL A 85 4.63 9.58 19.28
N PRO A 86 5.66 8.96 18.67
CA PRO A 86 5.54 8.38 17.33
C PRO A 86 4.39 7.38 17.20
N VAL A 87 3.70 7.42 16.06
CA VAL A 87 2.56 6.54 15.76
C VAL A 87 2.81 5.81 14.44
N PHE A 88 2.73 4.49 14.45
CA PHE A 88 2.64 3.67 13.25
C PHE A 88 1.19 3.27 12.98
N ASN A 89 0.69 3.47 11.77
CA ASN A 89 -0.64 3.04 11.31
C ASN A 89 -0.51 2.01 10.18
N ASP A 90 -0.98 0.78 10.40
CA ASP A 90 -0.92 -0.26 9.38
C ASP A 90 -1.85 -0.02 8.17
N LYS A 91 -1.28 -0.15 6.95
CA LYS A 91 -1.91 0.03 5.63
C LYS A 91 -2.36 1.48 5.35
N HIS A 92 -3.43 1.67 4.57
CA HIS A 92 -4.02 2.99 4.33
C HIS A 92 -4.39 3.67 5.66
N LEU A 93 -4.29 4.99 5.70
CA LEU A 93 -4.62 5.78 6.89
C LEU A 93 -6.09 5.63 7.25
N SER A 94 -6.97 5.76 6.27
CA SER A 94 -8.41 5.57 6.39
C SER A 94 -9.02 5.18 5.05
N TYR A 95 -10.21 4.61 5.08
CA TYR A 95 -11.01 4.35 3.88
C TYR A 95 -11.52 5.65 3.23
N SER A 96 -11.46 6.78 3.94
CA SER A 96 -11.86 8.12 3.50
C SER A 96 -10.65 9.04 3.44
N PHE A 97 -10.48 9.73 2.31
CA PHE A 97 -9.39 10.68 2.12
C PHE A 97 -9.44 11.84 3.12
N ASP A 98 -10.63 12.42 3.37
CA ASP A 98 -10.80 13.50 4.36
C ASP A 98 -10.34 13.08 5.76
N LYS A 99 -10.63 11.83 6.14
CA LYS A 99 -10.15 11.26 7.42
C LYS A 99 -8.63 11.07 7.41
N ALA A 100 -8.08 10.57 6.31
CA ALA A 100 -6.63 10.41 6.15
C ALA A 100 -5.88 11.75 6.21
N GLU A 101 -6.39 12.80 5.56
CA GLU A 101 -5.84 14.15 5.64
C GLU A 101 -5.86 14.69 7.06
N GLN A 102 -6.96 14.50 7.80
CA GLN A 102 -7.05 14.90 9.20
C GLN A 102 -6.02 14.18 10.07
N MET A 103 -5.72 12.90 9.80
CA MET A 103 -4.70 12.15 10.54
C MET A 103 -3.31 12.75 10.32
N VAL A 104 -2.95 13.05 9.06
CA VAL A 104 -1.66 13.68 8.74
C VAL A 104 -1.58 15.12 9.28
N ALA A 105 -2.68 15.87 9.20
CA ALA A 105 -2.77 17.22 9.75
C ALA A 105 -2.58 17.23 11.27
N ALA A 106 -3.20 16.30 12.00
CA ALA A 106 -3.04 16.18 13.44
C ALA A 106 -1.61 15.79 13.84
N ALA A 107 -0.94 14.92 13.07
CA ALA A 107 0.47 14.59 13.29
C ALA A 107 1.39 15.80 13.13
N ARG A 108 1.12 16.66 12.15
CA ARG A 108 1.83 17.94 11.95
C ARG A 108 1.50 18.96 13.03
N GLU A 109 0.23 19.08 13.44
CA GLU A 109 -0.23 19.99 14.50
C GLU A 109 0.44 19.69 15.84
N LEU A 110 0.54 18.40 16.20
CA LEU A 110 1.06 17.93 17.48
C LEU A 110 2.53 17.48 17.42
N ASP A 111 3.20 17.74 16.31
CA ASP A 111 4.62 17.49 16.08
C ASP A 111 5.08 16.07 16.49
N PHE A 112 4.40 15.04 15.99
CA PHE A 112 4.85 13.65 16.18
C PHE A 112 5.13 12.92 14.86
N PRO A 113 6.12 12.02 14.85
CA PRO A 113 6.36 11.15 13.70
C PRO A 113 5.17 10.24 13.44
N LEU A 114 4.62 10.31 12.22
CA LEU A 114 3.61 9.39 11.73
C LEU A 114 4.21 8.57 10.60
N LEU A 115 4.17 7.24 10.74
CA LEU A 115 4.48 6.29 9.68
C LEU A 115 3.23 5.48 9.38
N ALA A 116 2.94 5.26 8.11
CA ALA A 116 1.83 4.42 7.71
C ALA A 116 2.17 3.66 6.43
N GLY A 117 1.41 2.62 6.14
CA GLY A 117 1.55 1.88 4.89
C GLY A 117 1.66 0.38 5.09
N SER A 118 1.91 -0.31 4.00
CA SER A 118 1.94 -1.76 3.95
C SER A 118 3.30 -2.38 3.68
N SER A 119 3.33 -3.71 3.66
CA SER A 119 4.55 -4.50 3.56
C SER A 119 5.15 -4.56 2.15
N LEU A 120 4.37 -4.41 1.07
CA LEU A 120 4.92 -4.54 -0.29
C LEU A 120 6.02 -3.51 -0.60
N PRO A 121 5.87 -2.20 -0.28
CA PRO A 121 6.93 -1.22 -0.50
C PRO A 121 8.29 -1.56 0.15
N VAL A 122 8.25 -2.35 1.24
CA VAL A 122 9.40 -2.66 2.09
C VAL A 122 9.77 -4.16 2.08
N THR A 123 9.08 -5.00 1.31
CA THR A 123 9.43 -6.42 1.14
C THR A 123 10.64 -6.58 0.23
N PHE A 124 11.14 -7.79 0.06
CA PHE A 124 12.23 -8.10 -0.86
C PHE A 124 11.85 -7.80 -2.32
N ARG A 125 12.84 -7.46 -3.14
CA ARG A 125 12.65 -7.22 -4.58
C ARG A 125 13.50 -8.18 -5.40
N LEU A 126 12.94 -8.71 -6.49
CA LEU A 126 13.65 -9.60 -7.42
C LEU A 126 13.55 -9.10 -8.87
N PRO A 127 14.65 -8.62 -9.49
CA PRO A 127 15.94 -8.30 -8.88
C PRO A 127 15.81 -7.20 -7.82
N PRO A 128 16.84 -6.95 -6.99
CA PRO A 128 16.86 -5.87 -5.99
C PRO A 128 16.97 -4.49 -6.64
N LEU A 129 15.98 -4.14 -7.45
CA LEU A 129 15.90 -2.93 -8.24
C LEU A 129 15.39 -1.78 -7.36
N GLU A 130 16.16 -0.69 -7.35
CA GLU A 130 15.75 0.63 -6.89
C GLU A 130 15.94 1.60 -8.06
N LEU A 131 14.93 2.40 -8.37
CA LEU A 131 15.09 3.42 -9.40
C LEU A 131 16.01 4.52 -8.86
N SER A 132 16.88 5.09 -9.71
CA SER A 132 17.67 6.25 -9.30
C SER A 132 16.76 7.42 -8.96
N LEU A 133 17.06 8.16 -7.89
CA LEU A 133 16.34 9.40 -7.59
C LEU A 133 16.45 10.38 -8.75
N GLY A 134 15.34 10.99 -9.11
CA GLY A 134 15.26 11.94 -10.20
C GLY A 134 15.30 11.30 -11.59
N CYS A 135 15.10 9.98 -11.72
CA CYS A 135 15.04 9.35 -13.03
C CYS A 135 13.83 9.84 -13.84
N HIS A 136 13.92 9.82 -15.16
CA HIS A 136 12.77 10.06 -16.02
C HIS A 136 12.00 8.75 -16.20
N ILE A 137 10.73 8.74 -15.80
CA ILE A 137 9.81 7.62 -16.01
C ILE A 137 8.79 8.07 -17.05
N GLU A 138 8.71 7.36 -18.16
CA GLU A 138 7.76 7.67 -19.25
C GLU A 138 6.38 7.04 -18.99
N GLU A 139 6.38 5.81 -18.48
CA GLU A 139 5.16 5.03 -18.21
C GLU A 139 5.47 3.93 -17.18
N ALA A 140 4.50 3.58 -16.34
CA ALA A 140 4.63 2.51 -15.35
C ALA A 140 3.43 1.55 -15.36
N LEU A 141 3.67 0.29 -15.06
CA LEU A 141 2.65 -0.74 -14.93
C LEU A 141 2.94 -1.65 -13.73
N MET A 142 1.91 -1.90 -12.93
CA MET A 142 1.92 -2.85 -11.82
C MET A 142 0.92 -3.97 -12.12
N ILE A 143 1.29 -5.21 -11.81
CA ILE A 143 0.36 -6.34 -11.72
C ILE A 143 0.13 -6.62 -10.24
N GLY A 144 -1.14 -6.66 -9.85
CA GLY A 144 -1.59 -7.05 -8.52
C GLY A 144 -2.56 -8.23 -8.57
N VAL A 145 -2.79 -8.85 -7.41
CA VAL A 145 -3.73 -9.95 -7.20
C VAL A 145 -4.42 -9.81 -5.85
N GLY A 146 -5.59 -10.44 -5.72
CA GLY A 146 -6.38 -10.52 -4.51
C GLY A 146 -7.70 -9.73 -4.58
N GLY A 147 -8.34 -9.60 -3.41
CA GLY A 147 -9.65 -8.96 -3.26
C GLY A 147 -9.58 -7.43 -3.31
N SER A 148 -10.67 -6.82 -3.77
CA SER A 148 -10.74 -5.36 -3.91
C SER A 148 -10.64 -4.62 -2.55
N ASP A 149 -10.30 -3.33 -2.59
CA ASP A 149 -9.98 -2.44 -1.48
C ASP A 149 -8.63 -2.78 -0.84
N ALA A 150 -8.54 -3.88 -0.09
CA ALA A 150 -7.33 -4.20 0.68
C ALA A 150 -6.11 -4.52 -0.21
N MET A 151 -6.27 -5.39 -1.21
CA MET A 151 -5.14 -5.79 -2.06
C MET A 151 -4.86 -4.76 -3.15
N ASP A 152 -5.88 -4.01 -3.58
CA ASP A 152 -5.71 -2.84 -4.44
C ASP A 152 -4.81 -1.80 -3.77
N PHE A 153 -5.03 -1.52 -2.48
CA PHE A 153 -4.16 -0.61 -1.72
C PHE A 153 -2.70 -1.07 -1.73
N HIS A 154 -2.45 -2.34 -1.40
CA HIS A 154 -1.09 -2.90 -1.39
C HIS A 154 -0.39 -2.71 -2.74
N ALA A 155 -1.09 -3.03 -3.84
CA ALA A 155 -0.51 -2.95 -5.17
C ALA A 155 -0.30 -1.49 -5.64
N LEU A 156 -1.24 -0.59 -5.34
CA LEU A 156 -1.09 0.85 -5.61
C LEU A 156 0.08 1.44 -4.83
N GLU A 157 0.24 1.09 -3.56
CA GLU A 157 1.32 1.61 -2.72
C GLU A 157 2.70 1.12 -3.18
N ALA A 158 2.78 -0.16 -3.59
CA ALA A 158 3.98 -0.74 -4.16
C ALA A 158 4.35 -0.07 -5.50
N MET A 159 3.37 0.22 -6.35
CA MET A 159 3.60 1.01 -7.57
C MET A 159 4.07 2.43 -7.21
N GLN A 160 3.40 3.08 -6.27
CA GLN A 160 3.69 4.45 -5.83
C GLN A 160 5.12 4.58 -5.28
N CYS A 161 5.60 3.61 -4.49
CA CYS A 161 6.95 3.66 -3.93
C CYS A 161 8.06 3.57 -4.99
N MET A 162 7.75 3.03 -6.18
CA MET A 162 8.67 3.02 -7.31
C MET A 162 8.64 4.34 -8.06
N VAL A 163 7.44 4.84 -8.40
CA VAL A 163 7.29 6.02 -9.27
C VAL A 163 7.52 7.35 -8.56
N GLU A 164 7.44 7.42 -7.23
CA GLU A 164 7.74 8.64 -6.46
C GLU A 164 9.21 9.09 -6.58
N ARG A 165 10.10 8.20 -7.04
CA ARG A 165 11.54 8.49 -7.22
C ARG A 165 11.84 9.26 -8.51
N ARG A 166 10.81 9.55 -9.32
CA ARG A 166 10.95 10.25 -10.60
C ARG A 166 11.44 11.69 -10.45
N GLN A 167 11.86 12.28 -11.56
CA GLN A 167 12.29 13.67 -11.66
C GLN A 167 11.26 14.62 -11.05
N GLY A 168 11.68 15.39 -10.04
CA GLY A 168 10.82 16.34 -9.32
C GLY A 168 10.17 15.78 -8.05
N GLY A 169 10.20 14.47 -7.82
CA GLY A 169 9.48 13.81 -6.74
C GLY A 169 7.99 13.66 -7.02
N GLU A 170 7.19 13.41 -5.99
CA GLU A 170 5.74 13.32 -6.12
C GLU A 170 5.12 14.72 -6.15
N THR A 171 4.20 14.95 -7.09
CA THR A 171 3.55 16.25 -7.34
C THR A 171 2.02 16.19 -7.22
N GLY A 172 1.45 14.99 -7.15
CA GLY A 172 0.04 14.73 -7.00
C GLY A 172 -0.54 13.93 -8.16
N VAL A 173 -1.80 13.52 -7.98
CA VAL A 173 -2.58 12.79 -8.98
C VAL A 173 -3.64 13.73 -9.52
N ALA A 174 -3.66 13.91 -10.85
CA ALA A 174 -4.59 14.80 -11.53
C ALA A 174 -5.95 14.13 -11.77
N ALA A 175 -5.94 12.83 -12.05
CA ALA A 175 -7.15 12.05 -12.20
C ALA A 175 -6.91 10.54 -12.06
N VAL A 176 -8.00 9.81 -11.81
CA VAL A 176 -8.02 8.36 -11.81
C VAL A 176 -9.20 7.79 -12.59
N GLN A 177 -9.10 6.53 -13.00
CA GLN A 177 -10.23 5.77 -13.53
C GLN A 177 -10.05 4.27 -13.22
N LEU A 178 -11.11 3.64 -12.74
CA LEU A 178 -11.21 2.19 -12.57
C LEU A 178 -12.19 1.61 -13.60
N ILE A 179 -11.70 0.70 -14.45
CA ILE A 179 -12.52 -0.11 -15.36
C ILE A 179 -12.41 -1.60 -15.03
N GLU A 180 -13.45 -2.38 -15.34
CA GLU A 180 -13.51 -3.82 -15.06
C GLU A 180 -13.97 -4.62 -16.31
N GLY A 181 -13.69 -5.91 -16.31
CA GLY A 181 -14.16 -6.85 -17.34
C GLY A 181 -13.54 -6.59 -18.72
N ASP A 182 -14.28 -6.90 -19.78
CA ASP A 182 -13.80 -6.82 -21.18
C ASP A 182 -13.24 -5.44 -21.56
N ALA A 183 -13.71 -4.38 -20.91
CA ALA A 183 -13.21 -3.03 -21.12
C ALA A 183 -11.70 -2.91 -20.83
N VAL A 184 -11.16 -3.70 -19.89
CA VAL A 184 -9.72 -3.75 -19.58
C VAL A 184 -8.91 -4.21 -20.79
N TRP A 185 -9.36 -5.26 -21.46
CA TRP A 185 -8.68 -5.81 -22.63
C TRP A 185 -8.82 -4.89 -23.85
N GLN A 186 -10.00 -4.30 -24.04
CA GLN A 186 -10.22 -3.29 -25.07
C GLN A 186 -9.32 -2.07 -24.88
N ALA A 187 -9.15 -1.61 -23.63
CA ALA A 187 -8.24 -0.52 -23.31
C ALA A 187 -6.78 -0.87 -23.67
N GLY A 188 -6.35 -2.12 -23.46
CA GLY A 188 -5.03 -2.60 -23.88
C GLY A 188 -4.85 -2.63 -25.40
N GLN A 189 -5.86 -3.08 -26.14
CA GLN A 189 -5.85 -3.06 -27.61
C GLN A 189 -5.79 -1.63 -28.16
N GLN A 190 -6.39 -0.67 -27.46
CA GLN A 190 -6.35 0.76 -27.78
C GLN A 190 -5.06 1.46 -27.31
N GLY A 191 -4.15 0.76 -26.64
CA GLY A 191 -2.89 1.31 -26.15
C GLY A 191 -3.03 2.21 -24.92
N ARG A 192 -4.13 2.11 -24.16
CA ARG A 192 -4.31 2.86 -22.91
C ARG A 192 -3.41 2.38 -21.77
N TRP A 193 -2.91 1.15 -21.88
CA TRP A 193 -1.84 0.61 -21.06
C TRP A 193 -0.87 -0.17 -21.97
N SER A 194 0.42 -0.14 -21.65
CA SER A 194 1.45 -0.73 -22.49
C SER A 194 1.55 -2.24 -22.37
N ARG A 195 1.31 -2.94 -23.50
CA ARG A 195 1.56 -4.39 -23.62
C ARG A 195 3.03 -4.74 -23.37
N ARG A 196 3.95 -3.85 -23.75
CA ARG A 196 5.39 -4.05 -23.52
C ARG A 196 5.74 -4.01 -22.03
N LEU A 197 5.06 -3.17 -21.24
CA LEU A 197 5.25 -3.15 -19.79
C LEU A 197 4.58 -4.36 -19.12
N LEU A 198 3.40 -4.76 -19.59
CA LEU A 198 2.75 -6.01 -19.16
C LEU A 198 3.68 -7.22 -19.34
N GLU A 199 4.33 -7.35 -20.51
CA GLU A 199 5.35 -8.38 -20.74
C GLU A 199 6.51 -8.31 -19.74
N GLY A 200 7.03 -7.10 -19.49
CA GLY A 200 8.13 -6.87 -18.57
C GLY A 200 7.80 -7.27 -17.13
N ALA A 201 6.57 -6.98 -16.69
CA ALA A 201 6.05 -7.36 -15.38
C ALA A 201 5.80 -8.88 -15.29
N LEU A 202 5.08 -9.47 -16.26
CA LEU A 202 4.84 -10.92 -16.32
C LEU A 202 6.13 -11.75 -16.39
N ALA A 203 7.20 -11.22 -17.01
CA ALA A 203 8.50 -11.87 -17.06
C ALA A 203 9.18 -12.00 -15.67
N ARG A 204 8.72 -11.26 -14.67
CA ARG A 204 9.17 -11.35 -13.27
C ARG A 204 8.32 -12.26 -12.41
N SER A 205 7.17 -12.71 -12.90
CA SER A 205 6.29 -13.61 -12.17
C SER A 205 6.83 -15.04 -12.17
N ASP A 206 6.94 -15.61 -10.98
CA ASP A 206 7.29 -17.02 -10.72
C ASP A 206 6.06 -17.88 -10.37
N SER A 207 4.87 -17.27 -10.32
CA SER A 207 3.59 -17.93 -9.99
C SER A 207 2.58 -17.99 -11.15
N ARG A 208 3.07 -17.96 -12.39
CA ARG A 208 2.24 -18.04 -13.61
C ARG A 208 1.37 -19.30 -13.61
N SER A 209 0.08 -19.10 -13.83
CA SER A 209 -0.98 -20.13 -13.84
C SER A 209 -1.28 -20.61 -15.27
N GLY A 210 -2.28 -21.48 -15.43
CA GLY A 210 -2.71 -22.00 -16.73
C GLY A 210 -2.04 -23.32 -17.10
N ILE A 211 -1.87 -23.58 -18.40
CA ILE A 211 -1.40 -24.88 -18.91
C ILE A 211 -0.04 -25.28 -18.32
N ALA A 212 0.82 -24.31 -18.01
CA ALA A 212 2.12 -24.52 -17.38
C ALA A 212 2.01 -25.33 -16.05
N LEU A 213 0.92 -25.17 -15.28
CA LEU A 213 0.69 -25.96 -14.05
C LEU A 213 0.35 -27.43 -14.35
N SER A 214 -0.25 -27.70 -15.51
CA SER A 214 -0.70 -29.03 -15.91
C SER A 214 0.34 -29.83 -16.69
N ASP A 215 1.15 -29.19 -17.54
CA ASP A 215 2.08 -29.87 -18.45
C ASP A 215 3.56 -29.45 -18.28
N GLY A 216 3.84 -28.49 -17.40
CA GLY A 216 5.19 -28.05 -17.02
C GLY A 216 5.92 -27.21 -18.07
N ARG A 217 5.27 -26.79 -19.17
CA ARG A 217 5.93 -25.99 -20.21
C ARG A 217 5.98 -24.50 -19.87
N PRO A 218 7.04 -23.77 -20.28
CA PRO A 218 7.02 -22.31 -20.23
C PRO A 218 5.89 -21.74 -21.09
N GLN A 219 5.18 -20.75 -20.55
CA GLN A 219 4.06 -20.11 -21.21
C GLN A 219 4.29 -18.59 -21.29
N ASN A 220 4.04 -18.03 -22.47
CA ASN A 220 4.10 -16.60 -22.72
C ASN A 220 2.70 -15.99 -22.59
N LEU A 221 2.27 -15.76 -21.34
CA LEU A 221 0.93 -15.23 -21.04
C LEU A 221 0.61 -13.92 -21.78
N ALA A 222 1.60 -13.08 -22.07
CA ALA A 222 1.37 -11.81 -22.77
C ALA A 222 0.88 -11.98 -24.22
N HIS A 223 1.11 -13.15 -24.83
CA HIS A 223 0.89 -13.39 -26.25
C HIS A 223 0.13 -14.69 -26.59
N SER A 224 -0.11 -15.58 -25.62
CA SER A 224 -0.78 -16.86 -25.89
C SER A 224 -2.30 -16.75 -26.05
N GLY A 225 -2.89 -15.62 -25.64
CA GLY A 225 -4.36 -15.46 -25.52
C GLY A 225 -4.95 -16.11 -24.27
N GLU A 226 -4.14 -16.83 -23.48
CA GLU A 226 -4.60 -17.50 -22.26
C GLU A 226 -4.74 -16.52 -21.10
N LEU A 227 -4.09 -15.35 -21.15
CA LEU A 227 -4.21 -14.35 -20.08
C LEU A 227 -5.66 -13.90 -19.91
N GLU A 228 -6.33 -13.59 -21.01
CA GLU A 228 -7.73 -13.16 -21.03
C GLU A 228 -8.69 -14.29 -20.61
N GLU A 229 -8.33 -15.55 -20.85
CA GLU A 229 -9.11 -16.73 -20.40
C GLU A 229 -8.93 -17.03 -18.91
N LEU A 230 -7.70 -16.85 -18.38
CA LEU A 230 -7.38 -17.13 -16.99
C LEU A 230 -7.90 -16.07 -16.03
N VAL A 231 -8.03 -14.82 -16.49
CA VAL A 231 -8.47 -13.70 -15.68
C VAL A 231 -9.95 -13.43 -15.93
N GLU A 232 -10.81 -14.10 -15.17
CA GLU A 232 -12.27 -14.00 -15.31
C GLU A 232 -12.83 -12.58 -15.05
N LYS A 233 -12.19 -11.83 -14.14
CA LYS A 233 -12.64 -10.51 -13.69
C LYS A 233 -11.45 -9.54 -13.61
N PRO A 234 -10.91 -9.10 -14.75
CA PRO A 234 -9.81 -8.15 -14.75
C PRO A 234 -10.31 -6.79 -14.25
N ALA A 235 -9.43 -6.05 -13.58
CA ALA A 235 -9.63 -4.64 -13.28
C ALA A 235 -8.38 -3.84 -13.67
N ALA A 236 -8.57 -2.61 -14.15
CA ALA A 236 -7.49 -1.69 -14.45
C ALA A 236 -7.73 -0.35 -13.75
N TYR A 237 -6.72 0.10 -13.01
CA TYR A 237 -6.66 1.38 -12.34
C TYR A 237 -5.71 2.27 -13.14
N PHE A 238 -6.24 3.27 -13.81
CA PHE A 238 -5.46 4.28 -14.52
C PHE A 238 -5.22 5.47 -13.60
N ILE A 239 -3.96 5.85 -13.46
CA ILE A 239 -3.51 6.97 -12.65
C ILE A 239 -2.82 7.97 -13.57
N ASP A 240 -3.41 9.17 -13.69
CA ASP A 240 -2.81 10.31 -14.39
C ASP A 240 -2.19 11.24 -13.34
N TYR A 241 -0.86 11.36 -13.31
CA TYR A 241 -0.15 12.25 -12.38
C TYR A 241 -0.13 13.70 -12.89
N GLU A 242 0.04 14.66 -11.98
CA GLU A 242 0.08 16.10 -12.30
C GLU A 242 1.27 16.50 -13.19
N ASP A 243 2.37 15.75 -13.12
CA ASP A 243 3.55 15.93 -13.96
C ASP A 243 3.48 15.24 -15.33
N GLY A 244 2.35 14.58 -15.63
CA GLY A 244 2.10 13.91 -16.90
C GLY A 244 2.51 12.45 -16.97
N LEU A 245 3.10 11.87 -15.91
CA LEU A 245 3.30 10.42 -15.83
C LEU A 245 1.94 9.71 -15.89
N GLN A 246 1.88 8.62 -16.64
CA GLN A 246 0.76 7.70 -16.64
C GLN A 246 1.19 6.36 -16.04
N ALA A 247 0.42 5.87 -15.06
CA ALA A 247 0.63 4.57 -14.47
C ALA A 247 -0.64 3.73 -14.51
N THR A 248 -0.48 2.41 -14.68
CA THR A 248 -1.59 1.46 -14.68
C THR A 248 -1.36 0.34 -13.67
N LEU A 249 -2.31 0.10 -12.78
CA LEU A 249 -2.39 -1.17 -12.04
C LEU A 249 -3.39 -2.10 -12.72
N LEU A 250 -2.94 -3.31 -13.06
CA LEU A 250 -3.78 -4.40 -13.56
C LEU A 250 -3.96 -5.47 -12.47
N MET A 251 -5.22 -5.76 -12.12
CA MET A 251 -5.55 -6.87 -11.22
C MET A 251 -5.82 -8.13 -12.05
N LEU A 252 -4.87 -9.07 -12.02
CA LEU A 252 -4.84 -10.24 -12.92
C LEU A 252 -5.08 -11.56 -12.16
N ASN A 253 -6.11 -11.55 -11.31
CA ASN A 253 -6.56 -12.71 -10.54
C ASN A 253 -6.75 -13.95 -11.43
N GLY A 254 -6.09 -15.06 -11.08
CA GLY A 254 -6.19 -16.33 -11.81
C GLY A 254 -5.05 -16.58 -12.80
N ALA A 255 -4.35 -15.56 -13.29
CA ALA A 255 -3.20 -15.72 -14.18
C ALA A 255 -1.86 -15.77 -13.43
N VAL A 256 -1.74 -15.06 -12.31
CA VAL A 256 -0.58 -15.05 -11.42
C VAL A 256 -1.04 -15.03 -9.97
N GLN A 257 -0.12 -15.23 -9.03
CA GLN A 257 -0.34 -15.17 -7.58
C GLN A 257 0.65 -14.21 -6.88
N ASP A 258 1.43 -13.45 -7.65
CA ASP A 258 2.46 -12.52 -7.17
C ASP A 258 2.19 -11.08 -7.62
N SER A 259 3.02 -10.15 -7.12
CA SER A 259 2.97 -8.72 -7.45
C SER A 259 4.23 -8.33 -8.19
N THR A 260 4.07 -7.76 -9.39
CA THR A 260 5.20 -7.39 -10.26
C THR A 260 5.02 -5.98 -10.81
N PHE A 261 6.14 -5.35 -11.14
CA PHE A 261 6.19 -3.97 -11.63
C PHE A 261 7.10 -3.89 -12.85
N ALA A 262 6.74 -3.03 -13.79
CA ALA A 262 7.57 -2.61 -14.89
C ALA A 262 7.43 -1.12 -15.14
N ALA A 263 8.53 -0.47 -15.54
CA ALA A 263 8.53 0.92 -15.95
C ALA A 263 9.40 1.11 -17.19
N ARG A 264 9.02 2.06 -18.03
CA ARG A 264 9.84 2.56 -19.11
C ARG A 264 10.61 3.79 -18.62
N LEU A 265 11.93 3.71 -18.63
CA LEU A 265 12.79 4.84 -18.29
C LEU A 265 13.12 5.65 -19.56
N GLY A 266 13.24 6.97 -19.40
CA GLY A 266 13.67 7.86 -20.47
C GLY A 266 15.13 7.67 -20.86
N GLY A 267 15.44 7.84 -22.15
CA GLY A 267 16.80 7.76 -22.68
C GLY A 267 16.88 7.15 -24.07
N ALA A 268 18.10 6.95 -24.60
CA ALA A 268 18.33 6.58 -26.00
C ALA A 268 17.74 5.22 -26.44
N GLU A 269 17.39 4.34 -25.49
CA GLU A 269 16.86 2.99 -25.79
C GLU A 269 15.49 2.69 -25.15
N GLY A 270 14.90 3.61 -24.38
CA GLY A 270 13.61 3.39 -23.72
C GLY A 270 13.56 2.09 -22.90
N GLU A 271 14.57 1.89 -22.04
CA GLU A 271 14.77 0.65 -21.29
C GLU A 271 13.57 0.32 -20.41
N VAL A 272 13.05 -0.90 -20.55
CA VAL A 272 12.03 -1.44 -19.64
C VAL A 272 12.74 -2.13 -18.50
N VAL A 273 12.62 -1.55 -17.31
CA VAL A 273 13.05 -2.16 -16.05
C VAL A 273 11.85 -2.83 -15.39
N SER A 274 12.09 -3.95 -14.71
CA SER A 274 11.01 -4.66 -14.02
C SER A 274 11.52 -5.43 -12.82
N LEU A 275 10.64 -5.64 -11.84
CA LEU A 275 10.88 -6.44 -10.64
C LEU A 275 9.63 -7.19 -10.18
N GLN A 276 9.84 -8.18 -9.32
CA GLN A 276 8.82 -8.78 -8.47
C GLN A 276 8.97 -8.23 -7.05
N PHE A 277 7.85 -7.86 -6.43
CA PHE A 277 7.78 -7.67 -4.97
C PHE A 277 7.65 -9.05 -4.34
N LEU A 278 8.78 -9.61 -3.93
CA LEU A 278 8.87 -10.99 -3.50
C LEU A 278 8.30 -11.15 -2.09
N LEU A 279 7.28 -11.99 -2.00
CA LEU A 279 6.74 -12.47 -0.73
C LEU A 279 7.22 -13.91 -0.49
N PRO A 280 7.75 -14.24 0.70
CA PRO A 280 8.04 -15.63 1.06
C PRO A 280 6.79 -16.51 0.94
N GLY A 281 6.98 -17.77 0.56
CA GLY A 281 5.91 -18.76 0.52
C GLY A 281 5.32 -19.04 1.91
N ALA A 282 4.02 -19.32 1.96
CA ALA A 282 3.33 -19.68 3.20
C ALA A 282 3.99 -20.89 3.89
N PRO A 283 4.04 -20.93 5.24
CA PRO A 283 3.40 -20.01 6.19
C PRO A 283 4.27 -18.80 6.58
N ASN A 284 5.38 -18.54 5.89
CA ASN A 284 6.30 -17.48 6.27
C ASN A 284 5.75 -16.10 5.88
N VAL A 285 5.76 -15.15 6.83
CA VAL A 285 5.30 -13.76 6.67
C VAL A 285 6.42 -12.74 6.93
N THR A 286 7.68 -13.06 6.57
CA THR A 286 8.85 -12.19 6.81
C THR A 286 8.67 -10.76 6.26
N TYR A 287 7.84 -10.57 5.22
CA TYR A 287 7.48 -9.25 4.73
C TYR A 287 6.85 -8.34 5.81
N SER A 288 6.11 -8.90 6.77
CA SER A 288 5.58 -8.17 7.91
C SER A 288 6.68 -7.78 8.89
N ALA A 289 7.70 -8.62 9.05
CA ALA A 289 8.88 -8.27 9.86
C ALA A 289 9.67 -7.11 9.23
N CYS A 290 9.79 -7.06 7.90
CA CYS A 290 10.39 -5.90 7.21
C CYS A 290 9.61 -4.60 7.47
N LEU A 291 8.27 -4.66 7.50
CA LEU A 291 7.43 -3.51 7.86
C LEU A 291 7.60 -3.11 9.33
N MET A 292 7.57 -4.08 10.25
CA MET A 292 7.75 -3.82 11.68
C MET A 292 9.14 -3.28 12.02
N GLN A 293 10.17 -3.66 11.26
CA GLN A 293 11.49 -3.04 11.37
C GLN A 293 11.46 -1.53 11.08
N LYS A 294 10.59 -1.07 10.17
CA LYS A 294 10.44 0.37 9.86
C LYS A 294 9.66 1.11 10.95
N ALA A 295 8.67 0.46 11.56
CA ALA A 295 8.00 0.99 12.75
C ALA A 295 8.99 1.11 13.93
N GLU A 296 9.79 0.07 14.17
CA GLU A 296 10.84 0.07 15.19
C GLU A 296 11.90 1.15 14.94
N GLU A 297 12.39 1.29 13.69
CA GLU A 297 13.31 2.35 13.29
C GLU A 297 12.77 3.74 13.67
N MET A 298 11.49 4.01 13.41
CA MET A 298 10.85 5.26 13.81
C MET A 298 10.73 5.40 15.33
N PHE A 299 10.33 4.35 16.06
CA PHE A 299 10.21 4.40 17.51
C PHE A 299 11.55 4.67 18.20
N VAL A 300 12.64 4.08 17.70
CA VAL A 300 13.98 4.25 18.26
C VAL A 300 14.57 5.63 17.92
N THR A 301 14.38 6.09 16.69
CA THR A 301 15.02 7.33 16.20
C THR A 301 14.17 8.58 16.39
N GLY A 302 12.87 8.43 16.63
CA GLY A 302 11.90 9.51 16.60
C GLY A 302 11.72 10.13 15.21
N ARG A 303 12.01 9.39 14.12
CA ARG A 303 11.91 9.87 12.74
C ARG A 303 11.29 8.82 11.83
N ALA A 304 10.26 9.21 11.07
CA ALA A 304 9.69 8.32 10.06
C ALA A 304 10.72 8.06 8.94
N PRO A 305 11.00 6.79 8.57
CA PRO A 305 12.00 6.45 7.56
C PRO A 305 11.61 6.88 6.13
N TYR A 306 10.32 7.03 5.88
CA TYR A 306 9.76 7.47 4.60
C TYR A 306 8.51 8.33 4.84
N PRO A 307 8.13 9.21 3.88
CA PRO A 307 7.04 10.15 4.07
C PRO A 307 5.67 9.47 4.17
N VAL A 308 4.86 9.89 5.14
CA VAL A 308 3.46 9.45 5.29
C VAL A 308 2.59 9.92 4.12
N GLU A 309 3.02 10.97 3.42
CA GLU A 309 2.37 11.54 2.24
C GLU A 309 2.21 10.50 1.11
N ARG A 310 3.12 9.52 1.01
CA ARG A 310 2.94 8.36 0.09
C ARG A 310 1.64 7.62 0.39
N THR A 311 1.42 7.31 1.65
CA THR A 311 0.26 6.55 2.13
C THR A 311 -1.01 7.39 2.06
N LEU A 312 -0.91 8.70 2.33
CA LEU A 312 -2.01 9.65 2.15
C LEU A 312 -2.48 9.69 0.69
N LEU A 313 -1.54 9.90 -0.25
CA LEU A 313 -1.84 9.93 -1.68
C LEU A 313 -2.44 8.59 -2.14
N THR A 314 -1.87 7.47 -1.70
CA THR A 314 -2.38 6.13 -2.06
C THR A 314 -3.77 5.83 -1.50
N SER A 315 -4.06 6.28 -0.27
CA SER A 315 -5.41 6.16 0.32
C SER A 315 -6.44 6.93 -0.51
N GLY A 316 -6.08 8.14 -0.95
CA GLY A 316 -6.91 8.95 -1.82
C GLY A 316 -7.09 8.36 -3.22
N MET A 317 -6.01 7.89 -3.85
CA MET A 317 -6.05 7.24 -5.16
C MET A 317 -7.04 6.07 -5.16
N LEU A 318 -6.95 5.19 -4.16
CA LEU A 318 -7.84 4.05 -4.04
C LEU A 318 -9.29 4.48 -3.86
N GLU A 319 -9.58 5.40 -2.92
CA GLU A 319 -10.95 5.84 -2.69
C GLU A 319 -11.56 6.43 -3.98
N ARG A 320 -10.82 7.26 -4.71
CA ARG A 320 -11.29 7.86 -5.98
C ARG A 320 -11.46 6.83 -7.09
N CYS A 321 -10.64 5.78 -7.12
CA CYS A 321 -10.83 4.66 -8.05
C CYS A 321 -12.11 3.88 -7.74
N LEU A 322 -12.41 3.65 -6.46
CA LEU A 322 -13.66 3.01 -6.04
C LEU A 322 -14.88 3.91 -6.31
N GLU A 323 -14.74 5.23 -6.20
CA GLU A 323 -15.76 6.19 -6.68
C GLU A 323 -16.00 6.08 -8.17
N SER A 324 -14.92 6.04 -8.97
CA SER A 324 -15.01 5.79 -10.42
C SER A 324 -15.81 4.52 -10.71
N LYS A 325 -15.54 3.43 -9.97
CA LYS A 325 -16.24 2.15 -10.14
C LYS A 325 -17.74 2.28 -9.90
N VAL A 326 -18.15 2.84 -8.76
CA VAL A 326 -19.58 2.95 -8.42
C VAL A 326 -20.31 3.99 -9.29
N ASP A 327 -19.60 4.98 -9.83
CA ASP A 327 -20.13 6.00 -10.74
C ASP A 327 -19.97 5.61 -12.23
N GLY A 328 -20.11 4.32 -12.53
CA GLY A 328 -20.16 3.81 -13.91
C GLY A 328 -18.83 3.84 -14.66
N HIS A 329 -17.72 3.59 -13.95
CA HIS A 329 -16.35 3.56 -14.48
C HIS A 329 -15.87 4.87 -15.10
N ARG A 330 -16.40 6.02 -14.67
CA ARG A 330 -16.01 7.31 -15.24
C ARG A 330 -14.65 7.78 -14.72
N ARG A 331 -13.95 8.55 -15.54
CA ARG A 331 -12.74 9.25 -15.10
C ARG A 331 -13.11 10.31 -14.05
N VAL A 332 -12.38 10.32 -12.94
CA VAL A 332 -12.56 11.24 -11.81
C VAL A 332 -11.35 12.16 -11.72
N ALA A 333 -11.57 13.48 -11.80
CA ALA A 333 -10.52 14.46 -11.54
C ALA A 333 -10.31 14.59 -10.02
N THR A 334 -9.07 14.80 -9.60
CA THR A 334 -8.68 14.68 -8.18
C THR A 334 -7.87 15.90 -7.69
N PRO A 335 -8.41 17.13 -7.75
CA PRO A 335 -7.70 18.33 -7.30
C PRO A 335 -7.27 18.29 -5.83
N GLU A 336 -7.94 17.50 -4.99
CA GLU A 336 -7.61 17.23 -3.59
C GLU A 336 -6.37 16.35 -3.43
N LEU A 337 -6.00 15.56 -4.45
CA LEU A 337 -4.84 14.66 -4.43
C LEU A 337 -3.54 15.33 -4.90
N ARG A 338 -3.45 16.66 -4.82
CA ARG A 338 -2.22 17.44 -5.05
C ARG A 338 -1.27 17.36 -3.86
N VAL A 339 -0.96 16.15 -3.45
CA VAL A 339 -0.04 15.84 -2.35
C VAL A 339 1.37 15.76 -2.93
N SER A 340 2.25 16.69 -2.54
CA SER A 340 3.64 16.70 -2.98
C SER A 340 4.60 16.31 -1.87
N TYR A 341 5.58 15.48 -2.21
CA TYR A 341 6.62 15.03 -1.28
C TYR A 341 7.84 14.50 -2.04
N GLN A 342 8.96 14.32 -1.32
CA GLN A 342 10.18 13.72 -1.87
C GLN A 342 10.32 12.28 -1.41
N ALA A 343 10.66 11.38 -2.35
CA ALA A 343 10.99 9.99 -2.03
C ALA A 343 12.18 9.93 -1.06
N PRO A 344 12.24 8.91 -0.18
CA PRO A 344 13.40 8.72 0.69
C PRO A 344 14.65 8.45 -0.15
N ALA A 345 15.78 9.05 0.24
CA ALA A 345 17.02 8.83 -0.49
C ALA A 345 17.49 7.37 -0.39
N ALA A 346 17.40 6.82 0.83
CA ALA A 346 17.72 5.44 1.14
C ALA A 346 16.69 4.46 0.54
N SER A 347 17.18 3.27 0.21
CA SER A 347 16.34 2.14 -0.19
C SER A 347 15.79 1.45 1.07
N HIS A 348 14.47 1.26 1.14
CA HIS A 348 13.82 0.68 2.34
C HIS A 348 13.30 -0.75 2.14
N PHE A 349 13.56 -1.37 0.99
CA PHE A 349 13.13 -2.74 0.70
C PHE A 349 13.99 -3.78 1.44
N GLY A 350 13.41 -4.94 1.71
CA GLY A 350 14.09 -6.02 2.42
C GLY A 350 15.35 -6.48 1.68
N GLY A 351 16.49 -6.51 2.38
CA GLY A 351 17.78 -6.87 1.79
C GLY A 351 18.42 -5.80 0.91
N ALA A 352 17.93 -4.55 0.96
CA ALA A 352 18.61 -3.42 0.33
C ALA A 352 20.06 -3.29 0.86
N PRO A 353 21.03 -2.91 0.01
CA PRO A 353 22.37 -2.59 0.46
C PRO A 353 22.33 -1.48 1.52
N THR A 354 23.05 -1.67 2.62
CA THR A 354 23.34 -0.59 3.57
C THR A 354 24.53 0.19 3.02
N ASP A 355 24.33 1.46 2.69
CA ASP A 355 25.42 2.37 2.30
C ASP A 355 26.44 2.58 3.42
#